data_AF-A0A655CZ80-F1
#
_entry.id   AF-A0A655CZ80-F1
#
_cell.length_a   1.000
_cell.length_b   1.000
_cell.length_c   1.000
_cell.angle_alpha   90.00
_cell.angle_beta   90.00
_cell.angle_gamma   90.00
#
_symmetry.space_group_name_H-M   'P 1'
#
loop_
_entity.id
_entity.type
_entity.pdbx_description
1 polymer ?
#
loop_
_entity_poly.entity_id
_entity_poly.type
_entity_poly.pdbx_seq_one_letter_code
_entity_poly.pdbx_strand_id
1 'polypeptide(L)'
;MLAEIPGNPIFMAIHVALLDWLIAARPSVPDRELHEHNNVSYQQHIVIVDAIRQRDPDKADRALQTHLNSVSATWHALGKKSQKMR
;
A
#
# COMPACT_ATOMS: atom_id res chain seq x y z
N MET A 1 0.71 0.06 -12.46
CA MET A 1 1.00 0.47 -11.06
C MET A 1 0.52 1.90 -10.82
N LEU A 2 0.04 2.29 -9.62
CA LEU A 2 -0.50 3.66 -9.40
C LEU A 2 0.49 4.78 -9.75
N ALA A 3 1.79 4.58 -9.51
CA ALA A 3 2.82 5.60 -9.77
C ALA A 3 3.10 5.86 -11.27
N GLU A 4 2.59 5.03 -12.17
CA GLU A 4 2.70 5.24 -13.63
C GLU A 4 1.69 6.24 -14.14
N ILE A 5 0.53 6.34 -13.47
CA ILE A 5 -0.63 7.10 -13.93
C ILE A 5 -0.31 8.57 -14.21
N PRO A 6 0.49 9.28 -13.39
CA PRO A 6 0.81 10.69 -13.65
C PRO A 6 1.67 10.93 -14.90
N GLY A 7 2.27 9.89 -15.51
CA GLY A 7 3.15 10.04 -16.68
C GLY A 7 4.49 10.72 -16.40
N ASN A 8 4.79 11.05 -15.13
CA ASN A 8 6.07 11.62 -14.72
C ASN A 8 7.01 10.48 -14.24
N PRO A 9 8.16 10.25 -14.92
CA PRO A 9 9.05 9.13 -14.61
C PRO A 9 9.68 9.19 -13.22
N ILE A 10 9.71 10.37 -12.57
CA ILE A 10 10.24 10.52 -11.21
C ILE A 10 9.45 9.64 -10.22
N PHE A 11 8.13 9.55 -10.36
CA PHE A 11 7.31 8.74 -9.45
C PHE A 11 7.64 7.25 -9.57
N MET A 12 7.86 6.76 -10.79
CA MET A 12 8.27 5.37 -11.01
C MET A 12 9.68 5.11 -10.45
N ALA A 13 10.62 6.02 -10.71
CA ALA A 13 11.98 5.88 -10.21
C ALA A 13 12.03 5.80 -8.68
N ILE A 14 11.28 6.68 -7.99
CA ILE A 14 11.16 6.65 -6.53
C ILE A 14 10.50 5.34 -6.06
N HIS A 15 9.43 4.91 -6.73
CA HIS A 15 8.74 3.68 -6.34
C HIS A 15 9.66 2.46 -6.43
N VAL A 16 10.34 2.28 -7.57
CA VAL A 16 11.26 1.16 -7.78
C VAL A 16 12.42 1.21 -6.78
N ALA A 17 13.01 2.40 -6.57
CA ALA A 17 14.13 2.56 -5.65
C ALA A 17 13.80 2.17 -4.19
N LEU A 18 12.54 2.30 -3.77
CA LEU A 18 12.11 2.02 -2.40
C LEU A 18 11.45 0.64 -2.23
N LEU A 19 11.00 0.00 -3.32
CA LEU A 19 10.13 -1.18 -3.24
C LEU A 19 10.81 -2.37 -2.55
N ASP A 20 12.04 -2.70 -2.94
CA ASP A 20 12.75 -3.86 -2.39
C ASP A 20 13.00 -3.70 -0.89
N TRP A 21 13.43 -2.50 -0.47
CA TRP A 21 13.63 -2.18 0.93
C TRP A 21 12.32 -2.28 1.72
N LEU A 22 11.22 -1.76 1.16
CA LEU A 22 9.91 -1.79 1.81
C LEU A 22 9.38 -3.22 1.97
N ILE A 23 9.61 -4.11 0.99
CA ILE A 23 9.22 -5.52 1.08
C ILE A 23 10.07 -6.23 2.15
N ALA A 24 11.39 -6.01 2.14
CA ALA A 24 12.31 -6.60 3.11
C ALA A 24 12.04 -6.15 4.56
N ALA A 25 11.49 -4.94 4.76
CA ALA A 25 11.14 -4.43 6.08
C ALA A 25 9.88 -5.09 6.68
N ARG A 26 9.10 -5.85 5.91
CA ARG A 26 7.87 -6.50 6.41
C ARG A 26 8.22 -7.76 7.21
N PRO A 27 7.55 -7.99 8.36
CA PRO A 27 7.68 -9.25 9.09
C PRO A 27 7.14 -10.42 8.25
N SER A 28 7.73 -11.61 8.44
CA SER A 28 7.11 -12.84 7.96
C SER A 28 5.81 -13.08 8.71
N VAL A 29 4.73 -13.37 7.98
CA VAL A 29 3.39 -13.64 8.52
C VAL A 29 2.80 -14.88 7.84
N PRO A 30 1.84 -15.57 8.46
CA PRO A 30 1.15 -16.69 7.82
C PRO A 30 0.45 -16.26 6.52
N ASP A 31 0.42 -17.15 5.53
CA ASP A 31 -0.16 -16.88 4.20
C ASP A 31 -1.58 -16.32 4.28
N ARG A 32 -2.41 -16.83 5.20
CA ARG A 32 -3.77 -16.32 5.40
C ARG A 32 -3.80 -14.83 5.74
N GLU A 33 -2.97 -14.38 6.68
CA GLU A 33 -2.91 -12.97 7.09
C GLU A 33 -2.38 -12.09 5.95
N LEU A 34 -1.40 -12.61 5.19
CA LEU A 34 -0.89 -11.95 4.00
C LEU A 34 -1.97 -11.79 2.92
N HIS A 35 -2.74 -12.85 2.65
CA HIS A 35 -3.84 -12.83 1.68
C HIS A 35 -4.95 -11.86 2.08
N GLU A 36 -5.36 -11.86 3.35
CA GLU A 36 -6.37 -10.94 3.88
C GLU A 36 -5.92 -9.48 3.71
N HIS A 37 -4.67 -9.17 4.11
CA HIS A 37 -4.09 -7.83 3.92
C HIS A 37 -4.01 -7.42 2.44
N ASN A 38 -3.53 -8.30 1.57
CA ASN A 38 -3.40 -8.01 0.14
C ASN A 38 -4.76 -7.74 -0.51
N ASN A 39 -5.82 -8.46 -0.10
CA ASN A 39 -7.17 -8.20 -0.59
C ASN A 39 -7.67 -6.81 -0.16
N VAL A 40 -7.45 -6.41 1.10
CA VAL A 40 -7.81 -5.06 1.57
C VAL A 40 -7.05 -3.98 0.78
N SER A 41 -5.74 -4.15 0.61
CA SER A 41 -4.91 -3.23 -0.18
C SER A 41 -5.40 -3.13 -1.63
N TYR A 42 -5.77 -4.25 -2.25
CA TYR A 42 -6.29 -4.29 -3.62
C TYR A 42 -7.61 -3.52 -3.75
N GLN A 43 -8.56 -3.72 -2.83
CA GLN A 43 -9.83 -2.97 -2.83
C GLN A 43 -9.61 -1.46 -2.65
N GLN A 44 -8.66 -1.07 -1.81
CA GLN A 44 -8.30 0.35 -1.65
C GLN A 44 -7.69 0.95 -2.92
N HIS A 45 -6.86 0.19 -3.66
CA HIS A 45 -6.34 0.63 -4.95
C HIS A 45 -7.46 0.84 -5.98
N ILE A 46 -8.51 0.01 -5.98
CA ILE A 46 -9.69 0.22 -6.83
C ILE A 46 -10.32 1.60 -6.53
N VAL A 47 -10.53 1.93 -5.25
CA VAL A 47 -11.11 3.24 -4.85
C VAL A 47 -10.26 4.41 -5.33
N ILE A 48 -8.92 4.29 -5.25
CA ILE A 48 -8.00 5.33 -5.76
C ILE A 48 -8.14 5.47 -7.28
N VAL A 49 -8.08 4.37 -8.03
CA VAL A 49 -8.20 4.39 -9.49
C VAL A 49 -9.54 4.95 -9.93
N ASP A 50 -10.62 4.62 -9.24
CA ASP A 50 -11.96 5.12 -9.57
C ASP A 50 -12.09 6.62 -9.29
N ALA A 51 -11.49 7.13 -8.22
CA ALA A 51 -11.43 8.57 -7.96
C ALA A 51 -10.64 9.32 -9.04
N ILE A 52 -9.51 8.75 -9.49
CA ILE A 52 -8.71 9.30 -10.59
C ILE A 52 -9.54 9.32 -11.89
N ARG A 53 -10.22 8.21 -12.22
CA ARG A 53 -11.09 8.11 -13.42
C ARG A 53 -12.21 9.13 -13.40
N GLN A 54 -12.76 9.41 -12.22
CA GLN A 54 -13.79 10.44 -12.00
C GLN A 54 -13.23 11.87 -12.07
N ARG A 55 -11.91 12.04 -12.23
CA ARG A 55 -11.21 13.32 -12.21
C ARG A 55 -11.46 14.11 -10.91
N ASP A 56 -11.56 13.40 -9.80
CA ASP A 56 -11.72 13.96 -8.46
C ASP A 56 -10.37 13.84 -7.69
N PRO A 57 -9.48 14.86 -7.82
CA PRO A 57 -8.15 14.80 -7.20
C PRO A 57 -8.23 14.77 -5.67
N ASP A 58 -9.19 15.46 -5.06
CA ASP A 58 -9.34 15.49 -3.60
C ASP A 58 -9.77 14.13 -3.06
N LYS A 59 -10.68 13.44 -3.75
CA LYS A 59 -11.07 12.07 -3.41
C LYS A 59 -9.93 11.09 -3.64
N ALA A 60 -9.16 11.25 -4.71
CA ALA A 60 -7.99 10.42 -4.97
C ALA A 60 -6.94 10.57 -3.86
N ASP A 61 -6.67 11.80 -3.42
CA ASP A 61 -5.76 12.07 -2.29
C ASP A 61 -6.27 11.45 -0.99
N ARG A 62 -7.53 11.68 -0.62
CA ARG A 62 -8.14 11.06 0.59
C ARG A 62 -8.09 9.52 0.55
N ALA A 63 -8.37 8.93 -0.61
CA ALA A 63 -8.29 7.48 -0.81
C ALA A 63 -6.84 6.97 -0.65
N LEU A 64 -5.86 7.69 -1.19
CA LEU A 64 -4.45 7.37 -1.04
C LEU A 64 -3.99 7.47 0.41
N GLN A 65 -4.35 8.54 1.13
CA GLN A 65 -4.05 8.68 2.55
C GLN A 65 -4.66 7.55 3.38
N THR A 66 -5.91 7.19 3.08
CA THR A 66 -6.59 6.05 3.73
C THR A 66 -5.82 4.75 3.50
N HIS A 67 -5.39 4.50 2.27
CA HIS A 67 -4.58 3.33 1.92
C HIS A 67 -3.26 3.29 2.68
N LEU A 68 -2.49 4.37 2.68
CA LEU A 68 -1.19 4.44 3.36
C LEU A 68 -1.32 4.23 4.87
N ASN A 69 -2.32 4.86 5.49
CA ASN A 69 -2.61 4.68 6.92
C ASN A 69 -3.03 3.24 7.24
N SER A 70 -3.87 2.64 6.41
CA SER A 70 -4.30 1.24 6.55
C SER A 70 -3.11 0.28 6.47
N VAL A 71 -2.25 0.42 5.45
CA VAL A 71 -1.07 -0.43 5.25
C VAL A 71 -0.09 -0.29 6.41
N SER A 72 0.21 0.95 6.81
CA SER A 72 1.11 1.24 7.94
C SER A 72 0.60 0.61 9.23
N ALA A 73 -0.69 0.80 9.56
CA ALA A 73 -1.29 0.24 10.76
C ALA A 73 -1.25 -1.30 10.77
N THR A 74 -1.56 -1.95 9.64
CA THR A 74 -1.52 -3.41 9.52
C THR A 74 -0.12 -3.96 9.75
N TRP A 75 0.89 -3.47 9.03
CA TRP A 75 2.24 -4.01 9.16
C TRP A 75 2.89 -3.70 10.50
N HIS A 76 2.59 -2.55 11.10
CA HIS A 76 3.02 -2.24 12.46
C HIS A 76 2.42 -3.20 13.50
N ALA A 77 1.12 -3.53 13.38
CA ALA A 77 0.47 -4.51 14.25
C ALA A 77 1.03 -5.93 14.07
N LEU A 78 1.22 -6.37 12.83
CA LEU A 78 1.81 -7.67 12.50
C LEU A 78 3.27 -7.78 12.97
N GLY A 79 4.04 -6.70 12.85
CA GLY A 79 5.43 -6.64 13.35
C GLY A 79 5.50 -6.83 14.86
N LYS A 80 4.62 -6.17 15.62
CA LYS A 80 4.52 -6.35 17.08
C LYS A 80 4.11 -7.79 17.46
N LYS A 81 3.20 -8.40 16.69
CA LYS A 81 2.77 -9.79 16.92
C LYS A 81 3.91 -10.78 16.68
N SER A 82 4.67 -10.60 15.59
CA SER A 82 5.84 -11.42 15.27
C SER A 82 6.92 -11.33 16.35
N GLN A 83 7.21 -10.12 16.86
CA GLN A 83 8.17 -9.95 17.96
C GLN A 83 7.75 -10.65 19.26
N LYS A 84 6.45 -10.71 19.58
CA LYS A 84 5.96 -11.40 20.79
C LYS A 84 5.99 -12.92 20.71
N MET A 85 6.06 -13.50 19.50
CA MET A 85 6.11 -14.95 19.29
C MET A 85 7.53 -15.50 19.15
N ARG A 86 8.55 -14.63 19.15
CA ARG A 86 9.98 -15.00 19.16
C ARG A 86 10.51 -14.97 20.59
#